data_AF-A0A1H8WSE5-F1
#
_entry.id   AF-A0A1H8WSE5-F1
#
_cell.length_a   1.000
_cell.length_b   1.000
_cell.length_c   1.000
_cell.angle_alpha   90.00
_cell.angle_beta   90.00
_cell.angle_gamma   90.00
#
_symmetry.space_group_name_H-M   'P 1'
#
loop_
_entity.id
_entity.type
_entity.pdbx_description
1 polymer ?
#
loop_
_entity_poly.entity_id
_entity_poly.type
_entity_poly.pdbx_seq_one_letter_code
_entity_poly.pdbx_strand_id
1 'polypeptide(L)' 'MTRPALIASVCIVIAGIAAITAVVLMRGESSAPPQMSEEQRATREKFFGTSKALPPIEKGQEMRPRW' A
#
# COMPACT_ATOMS: atom_id res chain seq x y z
N MET A 1 -10.20 -40.49 -6.87
CA MET A 1 -9.86 -39.38 -5.95
C MET A 1 -10.18 -39.81 -4.53
N THR A 2 -9.26 -39.66 -3.59
CA THR A 2 -9.50 -40.01 -2.18
C THR A 2 -10.25 -38.86 -1.49
N ARG A 3 -11.08 -39.17 -0.48
CA ARG A 3 -11.75 -38.15 0.36
C ARG A 3 -10.82 -37.01 0.82
N PRO A 4 -9.60 -37.26 1.33
CA PRO A 4 -8.68 -36.18 1.70
C PRO A 4 -8.26 -35.31 0.50
N ALA A 5 -8.06 -35.89 -0.68
CA ALA A 5 -7.72 -35.11 -1.88
C ALA A 5 -8.86 -34.19 -2.31
N LEU A 6 -10.11 -34.65 -2.19
CA LEU A 6 -11.29 -33.82 -2.46
C LEU A 6 -11.39 -32.67 -1.45
N ILE A 7 -11.23 -32.95 -0.15
CA ILE A 7 -11.26 -31.92 0.90
C ILE A 7 -10.16 -30.88 0.67
N ALA A 8 -8.93 -31.32 0.41
CA ALA A 8 -7.80 -30.42 0.13
C ALA A 8 -8.09 -29.53 -1.09
N SER A 9 -8.65 -30.09 -2.17
CA SER A 9 -8.98 -29.33 -3.37
C SER A 9 -10.01 -28.22 -3.08
N VAL A 10 -11.05 -28.51 -2.30
CA VAL A 10 -12.06 -27.54 -1.91
C VAL A 10 -11.46 -26.44 -1.02
N CYS A 11 -10.62 -26.80 -0.06
CA CYS A 11 -9.92 -25.83 0.79
C CYS A 11 -9.04 -24.88 -0.02
N ILE A 12 -8.31 -25.39 -1.02
CA ILE A 12 -7.46 -24.56 -1.90
C ILE A 12 -8.30 -23.55 -2.68
N VAL A 13 -9.42 -23.98 -3.25
CA VAL A 13 -10.32 -23.09 -3.99
C VAL A 13 -10.88 -21.99 -3.09
N ILE A 14 -11.35 -22.35 -1.89
CA ILE A 14 -11.88 -21.37 -0.92
C ILE A 14 -10.79 -20.37 -0.52
N ALA A 15 -9.60 -20.84 -0.19
CA ALA A 15 -8.48 -19.99 0.20
C ALA A 15 -8.05 -19.04 -0.93
N GLY A 16 -8.03 -19.53 -2.18
CA GLY A 16 -7.72 -18.72 -3.35
C GLY A 16 -8.72 -17.59 -3.56
N ILE A 17 -10.03 -17.89 -3.49
CA ILE A 17 -11.09 -16.88 -3.63
C ILE A 17 -10.98 -15.82 -2.53
N ALA A 18 -10.77 -16.24 -1.27
CA ALA A 18 -10.62 -15.33 -0.15
C ALA A 18 -9.40 -14.39 -0.32
N ALA A 19 -8.25 -14.94 -0.74
CA ALA A 19 -7.03 -14.16 -0.98
C ALA A 19 -7.23 -13.13 -2.10
N ILE A 20 -7.82 -13.53 -3.23
CA ILE A 20 -8.12 -12.62 -4.34
C ILE A 20 -9.04 -11.49 -3.87
N THR A 21 -10.10 -11.84 -3.16
CA THR A 21 -11.10 -10.88 -2.65
C THR A 21 -10.45 -9.85 -1.71
N ALA A 22 -9.60 -10.31 -0.78
CA ALA A 22 -8.87 -9.44 0.14
C ALA A 22 -7.95 -8.46 -0.60
N VAL A 23 -7.20 -8.94 -1.60
CA VAL A 23 -6.31 -8.09 -2.40
C VAL A 23 -7.11 -7.05 -3.20
N VAL A 24 -8.23 -7.45 -3.79
CA VAL A 24 -9.09 -6.54 -4.56
C VAL A 24 -9.70 -5.45 -3.67
N LEU A 25 -10.20 -5.82 -2.48
CA LEU A 25 -10.73 -4.87 -1.50
C LEU A 25 -9.66 -3.88 -1.05
N MET A 26 -8.49 -4.37 -0.62
CA MET A 26 -7.40 -3.49 -0.18
C MET A 26 -6.88 -2.59 -1.30
N ARG A 27 -6.81 -3.06 -2.55
CA ARG A 27 -6.43 -2.21 -3.69
C ARG A 27 -7.49 -1.16 -4.02
N GLY A 28 -8.77 -1.50 -3.88
CA GLY A 28 -9.86 -0.55 -4.04
C GLY A 28 -9.75 0.62 -3.05
N GLU A 29 -9.43 0.32 -1.79
CA GLU A 29 -9.18 1.33 -0.76
C GLU A 29 -7.84 2.06 -0.92
N SER A 30 -6.79 1.38 -1.41
CA SER A 30 -5.46 1.95 -1.61
C SER A 30 -5.29 2.76 -2.91
N SER A 31 -6.21 2.62 -3.87
CA SER A 31 -6.21 3.41 -5.11
C SER A 31 -6.84 4.79 -4.90
N ALA A 32 -7.66 4.95 -3.86
CA ALA A 32 -7.98 6.28 -3.36
C ALA A 32 -6.73 6.75 -2.59
N PRO A 33 -6.22 7.98 -2.83
CA PRO A 33 -5.28 8.56 -1.89
C PRO A 33 -5.92 8.47 -0.50
N PRO A 34 -5.20 8.01 0.55
CA PRO A 34 -5.76 7.91 1.88
C PRO A 34 -6.48 9.22 2.16
N GLN A 35 -7.76 9.15 2.54
CA GLN A 35 -8.58 10.32 2.81
C GLN A 35 -7.96 11.01 4.03
N MET A 36 -6.91 11.79 3.78
CA MET A 36 -6.18 12.50 4.80
C MET A 36 -7.15 13.50 5.40
N SER A 37 -7.33 13.42 6.70
CA SER A 37 -8.08 14.43 7.42
C SER A 37 -7.40 15.78 7.25
N GLU A 38 -8.15 16.85 7.49
CA GLU A 38 -7.62 18.22 7.34
C GLU A 38 -6.43 18.45 8.27
N GLU A 39 -6.41 17.86 9.48
CA GLU A 39 -5.27 17.92 10.38
C GLU A 39 -4.01 17.21 9.83
N GLN A 40 -4.18 16.09 9.13
CA GLN A 40 -3.08 15.38 8.47
C GLN A 40 -2.56 16.16 7.27
N ARG A 41 -3.45 16.77 6.49
CA ARG A 41 -3.07 17.64 5.36
C ARG A 41 -2.30 18.87 5.86
N ALA A 42 -2.79 19.55 6.89
CA ALA A 42 -2.12 20.72 7.47
C ALA A 42 -0.74 20.36 8.05
N THR A 43 -0.63 19.21 8.72
CA THR A 43 0.66 18.70 9.21
C THR A 43 1.61 18.41 8.06
N ARG A 44 1.14 17.74 7.00
CA ARG A 44 1.96 17.46 5.81
C ARG A 44 2.46 18.74 5.15
N GLU A 45 1.59 19.73 4.98
CA GLU A 45 1.96 21.03 4.39
C GLU A 45 2.95 21.80 5.27
N LYS A 46 2.83 21.71 6.60
CA LYS A 46 3.78 22.32 7.54
C LYS A 46 5.18 21.72 7.46
N PHE A 47 5.28 20.39 7.32
CA PHE A 47 6.57 19.69 7.32
C PHE A 47 7.20 19.56 5.93
N PHE A 48 6.40 19.26 4.90
CA PHE A 48 6.88 19.00 3.55
C PHE A 48 6.63 20.15 2.58
N GLY A 49 5.94 21.21 3.02
CA GLY A 49 5.50 22.31 2.15
C GLY A 49 4.25 21.95 1.35
N THR A 50 3.60 22.97 0.78
CA THR A 50 2.55 22.78 -0.23
C THR A 50 3.12 21.93 -1.36
N SER A 51 2.31 21.04 -1.93
CA SER A 51 2.60 20.10 -3.02
C SER A 51 3.09 20.74 -4.35
N LYS A 52 3.92 21.78 -4.32
CA LYS A 52 4.84 22.05 -5.40
C LYS A 52 5.73 20.81 -5.51
N ALA A 53 5.81 20.26 -6.72
CA ALA A 53 6.76 19.20 -7.02
C ALA A 53 8.09 19.54 -6.35
N LEU A 54 8.59 18.61 -5.53
CA LEU A 54 9.91 18.76 -4.93
C LEU A 54 10.86 19.09 -6.08
N PRO A 55 11.69 20.14 -5.97
CA PRO A 55 12.65 20.45 -7.02
C PRO A 55 13.46 19.17 -7.30
N PRO A 56 13.76 18.84 -8.57
CA PRO A 56 14.54 17.66 -8.89
C PRO A 56 15.77 17.60 -7.99
N ILE A 57 15.89 16.53 -7.21
CA ILE A 57 17.02 16.34 -6.31
C ILE A 57 18.24 16.04 -7.20
N GLU A 58 18.93 17.09 -7.66
CA GLU A 58 19.97 17.01 -8.70
C GLU A 58 21.10 16.04 -8.35
N LYS A 59 21.38 15.88 -7.06
CA LYS A 59 22.26 14.85 -6.51
C LYS A 59 21.48 14.12 -5.44
N GLY A 60 21.06 12.90 -5.78
CA GLY A 60 20.34 12.00 -4.88
C GLY A 60 20.91 12.14 -3.48
N GLN A 61 20.04 12.64 -2.59
CA GLN A 61 20.28 12.98 -1.21
C GLN A 61 21.49 12.22 -0.64
N GLU A 62 22.68 12.83 -0.69
CA GLU A 62 23.89 12.22 -0.15
C GLU A 62 23.75 12.22 1.38
N MET A 63 23.05 11.22 1.90
CA MET A 63 23.09 10.87 3.32
C MET A 63 24.42 10.18 3.63
N ARG A 64 25.52 10.83 3.30
CA ARG A 64 26.84 10.45 3.78
C ARG A 64 27.08 11.20 5.08
N PRO A 65 27.09 10.53 6.23
CA PRO A 65 27.45 11.21 7.44
C PRO A 65 28.94 11.59 7.38
N ARG A 66 29.26 12.81 7.80
CA ARG A 66 30.64 13.34 7.87
C ARG A 66 31.30 12.94 9.19
N TRP A 67 31.43 11.65 9.42
CA TRP A 67 32.26 11.10 10.50
C TRP A 67 33.22 10.07 9.94
#